data_AF-R1FY25-F1
#
_entry.id   AF-R1FY25-F1
#
_cell.length_a   1.000
_cell.length_b   1.000
_cell.length_c   1.000
_cell.angle_alpha   90.00
_cell.angle_beta   90.00
_cell.angle_gamma   90.00
#
_symmetry.space_group_name_H-M   'P 1'
#
loop_
_entity.id
_entity.type
_entity.pdbx_description
1 polymer ?
#
loop_
_entity_poly.entity_id
_entity_poly.type
_entity_poly.pdbx_seq_one_letter_code
_entity_poly.pdbx_strand_id
1 'polypeptide(L)' 'MSPREGKRPKFGRIDPFCLMAVFPVLLVAGILGALVNVGLGIGFAVFAGLILLFDSWVNRPGPVPPPERPARARRPAA' A
#
# COMPACT_ATOMS: atom_id res chain seq x y z
N MET A 1 -16.81 -19.08 -20.13
CA MET A 1 -17.04 -18.10 -19.04
C MET A 1 -16.16 -18.46 -17.86
N SER A 2 -15.19 -17.60 -17.51
CA SER A 2 -14.68 -17.54 -16.13
C SER A 2 -14.59 -16.05 -15.75
N PRO A 3 -15.63 -15.50 -15.12
CA PRO A 3 -15.60 -14.13 -14.63
C PRO A 3 -14.71 -14.09 -13.38
N ARG A 4 -13.89 -13.03 -13.28
CA ARG A 4 -12.98 -12.67 -12.15
C ARG A 4 -11.50 -12.96 -12.37
N GLU A 5 -10.97 -12.56 -13.52
CA GLU A 5 -9.60 -12.02 -13.53
C GLU A 5 -9.65 -10.59 -12.98
N GLY A 6 -9.95 -10.46 -11.69
CA GLY A 6 -9.89 -9.19 -11.00
C GLY A 6 -8.43 -8.72 -11.04
N LYS A 7 -8.16 -7.60 -11.73
CA LYS A 7 -6.83 -6.98 -11.76
C LYS A 7 -6.25 -6.93 -10.35
N ARG A 8 -5.19 -7.69 -10.10
CA ARG A 8 -4.46 -7.63 -8.83
C ARG A 8 -3.99 -6.19 -8.63
N PRO A 9 -4.34 -5.51 -7.53
CA PRO A 9 -3.81 -4.18 -7.27
C PRO A 9 -2.27 -4.26 -7.24
N LYS A 10 -1.60 -3.32 -7.93
CA LYS A 10 -0.13 -3.23 -7.95
C LYS A 10 0.44 -2.67 -6.63
N PHE A 11 -0.41 -2.00 -5.86
CA PHE A 11 -0.10 -1.31 -4.63
C PHE A 11 -1.04 -1.80 -3.52
N GLY A 12 -0.48 -2.00 -2.33
CA GLY A 12 -1.20 -2.35 -1.12
C GLY A 12 -1.61 -1.14 -0.31
N ARG A 13 -2.21 -1.39 0.86
CA ARG A 13 -2.55 -0.31 1.78
C ARG A 13 -1.24 0.24 2.37
N ILE A 14 -1.11 1.57 2.42
CA ILE A 14 0.04 2.22 3.08
C ILE A 14 -0.02 1.92 4.58
N ASP A 15 1.10 1.56 5.17
CA ASP A 15 1.19 1.26 6.60
C ASP A 15 1.13 2.57 7.45
N PRO A 16 0.31 2.61 8.52
CA PRO A 16 0.20 3.78 9.38
C PRO A 16 1.50 4.15 10.11
N PHE A 17 2.38 3.21 10.44
CA PHE A 17 3.68 3.52 11.04
C PHE A 17 4.63 4.13 10.02
N CYS A 18 4.58 3.67 8.77
CA CYS A 18 5.33 4.30 7.68
C CYS A 18 4.90 5.77 7.49
N LEU A 19 3.59 6.05 7.53
CA LEU A 19 3.07 7.42 7.48
C LEU A 19 3.54 8.28 8.65
N MET A 20 3.59 7.73 9.87
CA MET A 20 4.08 8.46 11.05
C MET A 20 5.54 8.89 10.92
N ALA A 21 6.37 8.10 10.23
CA ALA A 21 7.76 8.45 9.96
C ALA A 21 7.91 9.41 8.77
N VAL A 22 7.11 9.24 7.71
CA VAL A 22 7.24 10.02 6.47
C VAL A 22 6.56 11.40 6.58
N PHE A 23 5.48 11.53 7.34
CA PHE A 23 4.75 12.80 7.46
C PHE A 23 5.61 13.95 8.03
N PRO A 24 6.41 13.75 9.10
CA PRO A 24 7.37 14.76 9.55
C PRO A 24 8.40 15.14 8.47
N VAL A 25 8.85 14.19 7.67
CA VAL A 25 9.80 14.44 6.57
C VAL A 25 9.14 15.31 5.48
N LEU A 26 7.89 15.05 5.14
CA LEU A 26 7.12 15.88 4.20
C LEU A 26 6.91 17.30 4.73
N LEU A 27 6.66 17.44 6.04
CA LEU A 27 6.53 18.76 6.67
C LEU A 27 7.84 19.55 6.58
N VAL A 28 8.96 18.92 6.93
CA VAL A 28 10.30 19.54 6.79
C VAL A 28 10.60 19.89 5.34
N ALA A 29 10.27 18.98 4.40
CA ALA A 29 10.43 19.23 2.97
C ALA A 29 9.64 20.48 2.51
N GLY A 30 8.40 20.64 2.99
CA GLY A 30 7.58 21.80 2.71
C GLY A 30 8.17 23.10 3.27
N ILE A 31 8.66 23.07 4.52
CA ILE A 31 9.30 24.23 5.15
C ILE A 31 10.58 24.63 4.39
N LEU A 32 11.44 23.66 4.06
CA LEU A 32 12.65 23.90 3.29
C LEU A 32 12.33 24.41 1.87
N GLY A 33 11.31 23.85 1.23
CA GLY A 33 10.86 24.28 -0.08
C GLY A 33 10.34 25.72 -0.09
N ALA A 34 9.59 26.11 0.94
CA ALA A 34 8.97 27.43 1.04
C ALA A 34 9.96 28.53 1.48
N LEU A 35 10.87 28.21 2.40
CA LEU A 35 11.72 29.22 3.06
C LEU A 35 13.17 29.23 2.60
N VAL A 36 13.67 28.12 2.05
CA VAL A 36 15.10 27.94 1.78
C VAL A 36 15.35 27.75 0.29
N ASN A 37 14.84 26.67 -0.29
CA ASN A 37 15.07 26.34 -1.69
C ASN A 37 14.02 25.34 -2.19
N VAL A 38 13.26 25.74 -3.21
CA VAL A 38 12.20 24.92 -3.81
C VAL A 38 12.73 23.57 -4.31
N GLY A 39 13.91 23.54 -4.93
CA GLY A 39 14.52 22.31 -5.42
C GLY A 39 14.88 21.34 -4.31
N LEU A 40 15.40 21.84 -3.19
CA LEU A 40 15.70 21.03 -2.01
C LEU A 40 14.42 20.43 -1.41
N GLY A 41 13.36 21.24 -1.27
CA GLY A 41 12.06 20.78 -0.81
C GLY A 41 11.45 19.70 -1.71
N ILE A 42 11.51 19.90 -3.03
CA ILE A 42 11.07 18.89 -4.01
C ILE A 42 11.88 17.60 -3.87
N GLY A 43 13.21 17.68 -3.71
CA GLY A 43 14.05 16.51 -3.53
C GLY A 43 13.63 15.66 -2.34
N PHE A 44 13.41 16.29 -1.18
CA PHE A 44 12.92 15.60 0.02
C PHE A 44 11.50 15.05 -0.16
N ALA A 45 10.60 15.80 -0.80
CA ALA A 45 9.23 15.35 -1.06
C ALA A 45 9.19 14.13 -1.98
N VAL A 46 10.00 14.11 -3.04
CA VAL A 46 10.12 12.95 -3.94
C VAL A 46 10.66 11.75 -3.19
N PHE A 47 11.71 11.93 -2.38
CA PHE A 47 12.28 10.83 -1.59
C PHE A 47 11.26 10.23 -0.61
N ALA A 48 10.54 11.09 0.12
CA ALA A 48 9.44 10.69 1.00
C ALA A 48 8.32 9.93 0.25
N GLY A 49 7.94 10.43 -0.93
CA GLY A 49 6.96 9.76 -1.79
C GLY A 49 7.41 8.37 -2.26
N LEU A 50 8.71 8.21 -2.59
CA LEU A 50 9.28 6.91 -2.98
C LEU A 50 9.24 5.90 -1.82
N ILE A 51 9.47 6.34 -0.58
CA ILE A 51 9.36 5.48 0.60
C ILE A 51 7.92 4.96 0.74
N LEU A 52 6.92 5.83 0.63
CA LEU A 52 5.51 5.42 0.72
C LEU A 52 5.10 4.49 -0.43
N LEU A 53 5.61 4.76 -1.63
CA LEU A 53 5.35 3.91 -2.79
C LEU A 53 5.96 2.52 -2.58
N PHE A 54 7.18 2.46 -2.05
CA PHE A 54 7.85 1.21 -1.72
C PHE A 54 7.13 0.45 -0.61
N ASP A 55 6.77 1.12 0.48
CA ASP A 55 5.99 0.53 1.59
C ASP A 55 4.68 -0.05 1.08
N SER A 56 3.92 0.71 0.30
CA SER A 56 2.67 0.26 -0.31
C SER A 56 2.89 -0.93 -1.25
N TRP A 57 3.99 -0.95 -2.00
CA TRP A 57 4.32 -2.08 -2.87
C TRP A 57 4.69 -3.35 -2.07
N VAL A 58 5.42 -3.21 -0.96
CA VAL A 58 5.74 -4.31 -0.05
C VAL A 58 4.46 -4.85 0.63
N ASN A 59 3.56 -3.96 1.04
CA ASN A 59 2.28 -4.31 1.68
C ASN A 59 1.19 -4.78 0.69
N ARG A 60 1.57 -5.21 -0.52
CA ARG A 60 0.63 -5.66 -1.55
C ARG A 60 -0.19 -6.86 -1.05
N PRO A 61 -1.54 -6.81 -1.10
CA PRO A 61 -2.37 -7.93 -0.66
C PRO A 61 -2.07 -9.17 -1.49
N GLY A 62 -1.78 -10.27 -0.79
CA GLY A 62 -1.57 -11.59 -1.40
C GLY A 62 -2.82 -12.08 -2.12
N PRO A 63 -2.71 -13.17 -2.91
CA PRO A 63 -3.86 -13.79 -3.56
C PRO A 63 -4.94 -14.09 -2.51
N VAL A 64 -6.14 -13.51 -2.70
CA VAL A 64 -7.29 -13.84 -1.85
C VAL A 64 -7.50 -15.36 -1.98
N PRO A 65 -7.38 -16.13 -0.87
CA PRO A 65 -7.61 -17.56 -0.95
C PRO A 65 -9.02 -17.81 -1.51
N PRO A 66 -9.19 -18.79 -2.41
CA PRO A 66 -10.52 -19.13 -2.91
C PRO A 66 -11.47 -19.34 -1.72
N PRO A 67 -12.73 -18.89 -1.81
CA PRO A 67 -13.69 -19.14 -0.74
C PRO A 67 -13.69 -20.64 -0.44
N GLU A 68 -13.40 -20.99 0.82
CA GLU A 68 -13.45 -22.37 1.27
C GLU A 68 -14.80 -22.94 0.84
N ARG A 69 -14.78 -23.91 -0.08
CA ARG A 69 -16.01 -24.59 -0.46
C ARG A 69 -16.58 -25.16 0.84
N PRO A 70 -17.83 -24.81 1.22
CA PRO A 70 -18.40 -25.34 2.45
C PRO A 70 -18.27 -26.86 2.38
N ALA A 71 -17.58 -27.42 3.39
CA ALA A 71 -17.35 -28.85 3.50
C ALA A 71 -18.70 -29.52 3.31
N ARG A 72 -18.87 -30.21 2.17
CA ARG A 72 -20.12 -30.85 1.79
C ARG A 72 -20.50 -31.74 2.96
N ALA A 73 -21.52 -31.32 3.72
CA ALA A 73 -22.00 -32.03 4.88
C ALA A 73 -22.15 -33.49 4.47
N ARG A 74 -21.32 -34.35 5.05
CA ARG A 74 -21.35 -35.79 4.85
C ARG A 74 -22.72 -36.21 5.36
N ARG A 75 -23.70 -36.34 4.46
CA ARG A 75 -24.98 -36.96 4.78
C ARG A 75 -24.64 -38.37 5.27
N PRO A 76 -24.96 -38.73 6.52
CA PRO A 76 -24.84 -40.12 6.93
C PRO A 76 -25.79 -40.94 6.05
N ALA A 77 -25.27 -42.01 5.46
CA ALA A 77 -26.07 -42.96 4.72
C ALA A 77 -27.00 -43.67 5.71
N ALA A 78 -28.30 -43.65 5.41
CA ALA A 78 -29.33 -44.48 6.02
C ALA A 78 -30.08 -45.17 4.89
#